data_AF-A0AAW4QWH5-F1
#
_entry.id   AF-A0AAW4QWH5-F1
#
_cell.length_a   1.000
_cell.length_b   1.000
_cell.length_c   1.000
_cell.angle_alpha   90.00
_cell.angle_beta   90.00
_cell.angle_gamma   90.00
#
_symmetry.space_group_name_H-M   'P 1'
#
loop_
_entity.id
_entity.type
_entity.pdbx_description
1 polymer ?
#
loop_
_entity_poly.entity_id
_entity_poly.type
_entity_poly.pdbx_seq_one_letter_code
_entity_poly.pdbx_strand_id
1 'polypeptide(L)'
;MIEEKYEKGIDTNRHNVKDILNLGSSFYITTNYDMALTDYRSENVSPYCLNDIEDIQDFIYENKQRVIHLHGHVDKPSTMIVTQGNYEEMYDNAGVKDILKSIMGNKKFLFIGFSFNDEYFKDLYEKIIKNIGGEHYIITPNLHVFESEDLSQHHLIPIGINVKEDNGVLDTQDYVKAIKTVLEQLL
;
A
#
# COMPACT_ATOMS: atom_id res chain seq x y z
N MET A 1 -22.14 4.25 -9.68
CA MET A 1 -22.20 2.81 -10.00
C MET A 1 -20.80 2.45 -10.46
N ILE A 2 -20.04 1.67 -9.69
CA ILE A 2 -18.70 1.24 -10.11
C ILE A 2 -18.95 0.09 -11.09
N GLU A 3 -19.00 0.41 -12.39
CA GLU A 3 -19.32 -0.53 -13.47
C GLU A 3 -18.11 -1.24 -14.05
N GLU A 4 -16.88 -0.82 -13.74
CA GLU A 4 -15.69 -1.54 -14.19
C GLU A 4 -15.33 -2.62 -13.18
N LYS A 5 -15.56 -3.87 -13.59
CA LYS A 5 -14.99 -5.03 -12.92
C LYS A 5 -13.49 -5.03 -13.11
N TYR A 6 -12.76 -5.30 -12.04
CA TYR A 6 -11.36 -5.70 -12.11
C TYR A 6 -11.21 -6.85 -13.12
N GLU A 7 -10.45 -6.64 -14.19
CA GLU A 7 -10.18 -7.64 -15.23
C GLU A 7 -8.90 -8.42 -14.88
N LYS A 8 -9.04 -9.75 -14.75
CA LYS A 8 -7.89 -10.66 -14.60
C LYS A 8 -7.19 -10.85 -15.94
N GLY A 9 -5.86 -11.02 -15.91
CA GLY A 9 -5.09 -11.40 -17.10
C GLY A 9 -4.78 -10.23 -18.06
N ILE A 10 -4.74 -9.00 -17.54
CA ILE A 10 -4.24 -7.85 -18.27
C ILE A 10 -2.76 -8.09 -18.62
N ASP A 11 -2.33 -7.60 -19.78
CA ASP A 11 -0.93 -7.65 -20.20
C ASP A 11 -0.03 -7.02 -19.12
N THR A 12 1.02 -7.75 -18.72
CA THR A 12 1.99 -7.34 -17.70
C THR A 12 2.75 -6.07 -18.04
N ASN A 13 2.75 -5.63 -19.30
CA ASN A 13 3.31 -4.34 -19.72
C ASN A 13 2.42 -3.16 -19.32
N ARG A 14 1.15 -3.40 -19.01
CA ARG A 14 0.16 -2.37 -18.68
C ARG A 14 -0.01 -2.13 -17.18
N HIS A 15 0.69 -2.87 -16.33
CA HIS A 15 0.62 -2.73 -14.88
C HIS A 15 1.96 -3.10 -14.24
N ASN A 16 2.13 -2.77 -12.95
CA ASN A 16 3.34 -3.06 -12.17
C ASN A 16 3.11 -4.10 -11.05
N VAL A 17 1.94 -4.73 -10.99
CA VAL A 17 1.57 -5.68 -9.91
C VAL A 17 2.59 -6.82 -9.74
N LYS A 18 3.01 -7.47 -10.83
CA LYS A 18 4.02 -8.54 -10.75
C LYS A 18 5.38 -8.00 -10.33
N ASP A 19 5.76 -6.82 -10.80
CA ASP A 19 7.03 -6.18 -10.45
C ASP A 19 7.07 -5.86 -8.94
N ILE A 20 5.96 -5.39 -8.37
CA ILE A 20 5.79 -5.20 -6.91
C ILE A 20 5.95 -6.54 -6.17
N LEU A 21 5.26 -7.60 -6.62
CA LEU A 21 5.33 -8.92 -6.01
C LEU A 21 6.73 -9.56 -6.11
N ASN A 22 7.50 -9.22 -7.14
CA ASN A 22 8.86 -9.71 -7.35
C ASN A 22 9.89 -9.08 -6.41
N LEU A 23 9.57 -7.97 -5.71
CA LEU A 23 10.41 -7.41 -4.65
C LEU A 23 10.67 -8.40 -3.50
N GLY A 24 9.92 -9.50 -3.42
CA GLY A 24 10.15 -10.54 -2.43
C GLY A 24 9.84 -10.13 -0.99
N SER A 25 9.04 -9.06 -0.80
CA SER A 25 8.65 -8.59 0.54
C SER A 25 7.81 -9.65 1.26
N SER A 26 8.03 -9.80 2.57
CA SER A 26 7.18 -10.62 3.43
C SER A 26 5.75 -10.07 3.52
N PHE A 27 5.58 -8.75 3.42
CA PHE A 27 4.28 -8.08 3.55
C PHE A 27 4.01 -7.16 2.36
N TYR A 28 2.81 -7.30 1.80
CA TYR A 28 2.17 -6.38 0.88
C TYR A 28 0.90 -5.88 1.54
N ILE A 29 0.79 -4.58 1.75
CA ILE A 29 -0.33 -3.96 2.45
C ILE A 29 -1.02 -3.01 1.48
N THR A 30 -2.34 -3.06 1.42
CA THR A 30 -3.13 -2.20 0.55
C THR A 30 -4.39 -1.70 1.22
N THR A 31 -4.80 -0.49 0.86
CA THR A 31 -6.12 0.09 1.17
C THR A 31 -7.11 -0.13 0.02
N ASN A 32 -6.67 -0.69 -1.11
CA ASN A 32 -7.54 -1.01 -2.24
C ASN A 32 -8.44 -2.22 -1.93
N TYR A 33 -9.64 -2.20 -2.49
CA TYR A 33 -10.62 -3.29 -2.31
C TYR A 33 -10.47 -4.42 -3.34
N ASP A 34 -9.83 -4.16 -4.48
CA ASP A 34 -9.65 -5.15 -5.54
C ASP A 34 -8.67 -6.26 -5.13
N MET A 35 -8.65 -7.36 -5.89
CA MET A 35 -7.86 -8.56 -5.56
C MET A 35 -6.53 -8.63 -6.32
N ALA A 36 -6.06 -7.53 -6.93
CA ALA A 36 -4.93 -7.59 -7.87
C ALA A 36 -3.66 -8.20 -7.28
N LEU A 37 -3.28 -7.78 -6.07
CA LEU A 37 -2.09 -8.30 -5.40
C LEU A 37 -2.21 -9.78 -5.05
N THR A 38 -3.42 -10.31 -4.87
CA THR A 38 -3.66 -11.74 -4.64
C THR A 38 -3.68 -12.50 -5.96
N ASP A 39 -4.42 -12.01 -6.94
CA ASP A 39 -4.67 -12.69 -8.21
C ASP A 39 -3.43 -12.84 -9.09
N TYR A 40 -2.46 -11.92 -8.99
CA TYR A 40 -1.21 -11.98 -9.74
C TYR A 40 -0.09 -12.75 -9.02
N ARG A 41 -0.36 -13.34 -7.84
CA ARG A 41 0.62 -14.20 -7.15
C ARG A 41 0.67 -15.59 -7.77
N SER A 42 1.85 -16.20 -7.72
CA SER A 42 2.08 -17.57 -8.15
C SER A 42 1.44 -18.61 -7.22
N GLU A 43 1.25 -18.26 -5.95
CA GLU A 43 0.66 -19.13 -4.92
C GLU A 43 -0.79 -18.75 -4.65
N ASN A 44 -1.66 -19.75 -4.54
CA ASN A 44 -3.07 -19.56 -4.21
C ASN A 44 -3.25 -19.40 -2.69
N VAL A 45 -2.81 -18.26 -2.16
CA VAL A 45 -2.91 -17.90 -0.73
C VAL A 45 -3.93 -16.78 -0.58
N SER A 46 -4.96 -17.02 0.23
CA SER A 46 -5.96 -16.01 0.55
C SER A 46 -5.34 -14.77 1.19
N PRO A 47 -5.82 -13.56 0.86
CA PRO A 47 -5.40 -12.36 1.57
C PRO A 47 -5.96 -12.34 2.98
N TYR A 48 -5.37 -11.50 3.82
CA TYR A 48 -5.82 -11.23 5.18
C TYR A 48 -6.53 -9.88 5.24
N CYS A 49 -7.64 -9.80 5.97
CA CYS A 49 -8.08 -8.55 6.58
C CYS A 49 -7.45 -8.40 7.96
N LEU A 50 -7.43 -7.20 8.54
CA LEU A 50 -6.87 -6.98 9.88
C LEU A 50 -7.52 -7.87 10.96
N ASN A 51 -8.84 -8.05 10.88
CA ASN A 51 -9.58 -8.90 11.82
C ASN A 51 -9.28 -10.41 11.68
N ASP A 52 -8.58 -10.82 10.63
CA ASP A 52 -8.18 -12.22 10.42
C ASP A 52 -6.81 -12.53 11.09
N ILE A 53 -6.13 -11.51 11.65
CA ILE A 53 -4.82 -11.66 12.29
C ILE A 53 -5.04 -11.84 13.79
N GLU A 54 -5.07 -13.10 14.24
CA GLU A 54 -5.25 -13.46 15.66
C GLU A 54 -3.93 -13.43 16.44
N ASP A 55 -2.85 -13.99 15.89
CA ASP A 55 -1.51 -13.96 16.48
C ASP A 55 -0.54 -13.20 15.57
N ILE A 56 -0.13 -12.03 16.05
CA ILE A 56 0.77 -11.16 15.30
C ILE A 56 2.21 -11.64 15.26
N GLN A 57 2.68 -12.36 16.29
CA GLN A 57 4.07 -12.81 16.32
C GLN A 57 4.27 -13.88 15.26
N ASP A 58 3.39 -14.89 15.24
CA ASP A 58 3.40 -15.91 14.21
C ASP A 58 3.25 -15.28 12.81
N PHE A 59 2.37 -14.29 12.68
CA PHE A 59 2.16 -13.57 11.43
C PHE A 59 3.41 -12.82 10.93
N ILE A 60 4.20 -12.21 11.84
CA ILE A 60 5.40 -11.44 11.50
C ILE A 60 6.61 -12.34 11.22
N TYR A 61 6.76 -13.43 11.97
CA TYR A 61 7.95 -14.29 11.90
C TYR A 61 7.86 -15.43 10.88
N GLU A 62 6.67 -15.74 10.36
CA GLU A 62 6.55 -16.66 9.23
C GLU A 62 7.20 -16.08 7.96
N ASN A 63 8.19 -16.79 7.41
CA ASN A 63 8.88 -16.39 6.19
C ASN A 63 8.05 -16.70 4.92
N LYS A 64 6.86 -16.10 4.83
CA LYS A 64 5.95 -16.25 3.69
C LYS A 64 5.45 -14.89 3.24
N GLN A 65 5.23 -14.72 1.95
CA GLN A 65 4.62 -13.49 1.42
C GLN A 65 3.14 -13.42 1.84
N ARG A 66 2.72 -12.25 2.31
CA ARG A 66 1.36 -11.97 2.79
C ARG A 66 0.80 -10.74 2.09
N VAL A 67 -0.47 -10.81 1.72
CA VAL A 67 -1.24 -9.65 1.24
C VAL A 67 -2.26 -9.30 2.33
N ILE A 68 -2.26 -8.04 2.76
CA ILE A 68 -3.13 -7.52 3.82
C ILE A 68 -3.96 -6.37 3.26
N HIS A 69 -5.28 -6.52 3.31
CA HIS A 69 -6.22 -5.45 2.97
C HIS A 69 -6.64 -4.73 4.24
N LEU A 70 -6.11 -3.51 4.44
CA LEU A 70 -6.43 -2.71 5.63
C LEU A 70 -7.90 -2.31 5.65
N HIS A 71 -8.46 -1.98 4.49
CA HIS A 71 -9.86 -1.55 4.35
C HIS A 71 -10.78 -2.69 3.90
N GLY A 72 -10.37 -3.95 4.06
CA GLY A 72 -11.10 -5.11 3.52
C GLY A 72 -11.03 -5.20 1.99
N HIS A 73 -11.75 -6.16 1.42
CA HIS A 73 -11.71 -6.43 -0.02
C HIS A 73 -13.08 -6.87 -0.57
N VAL A 74 -13.25 -6.77 -1.89
CA VAL A 74 -14.53 -6.99 -2.58
C VAL A 74 -15.12 -8.39 -2.40
N ASP A 75 -14.28 -9.41 -2.20
CA ASP A 75 -14.73 -10.80 -1.98
C ASP A 75 -15.24 -11.03 -0.54
N LYS A 76 -14.97 -10.11 0.39
CA LYS A 76 -15.48 -10.15 1.78
C LYS A 76 -16.08 -8.79 2.18
N PRO A 77 -17.23 -8.38 1.60
CA PRO A 77 -17.78 -7.03 1.79
C PRO A 77 -18.02 -6.62 3.25
N SER A 78 -18.26 -7.58 4.15
CA SER A 78 -18.46 -7.32 5.58
C SER A 78 -17.22 -6.77 6.30
N THR A 79 -16.04 -6.83 5.69
CA THR A 79 -14.80 -6.25 6.25
C THR A 79 -14.45 -4.90 5.62
N MET A 80 -15.26 -4.40 4.67
CA MET A 80 -14.92 -3.19 3.94
C MET A 80 -15.06 -1.93 4.81
N ILE A 81 -14.01 -1.12 4.85
CA ILE A 81 -14.01 0.19 5.51
C ILE A 81 -14.29 1.24 4.43
N VAL A 82 -15.49 1.81 4.45
CA VAL A 82 -15.97 2.73 3.40
C VAL A 82 -16.58 3.99 3.99
N THR A 83 -17.34 3.86 5.08
CA THR A 83 -18.00 4.99 5.72
C THR A 83 -17.13 5.59 6.81
N GLN A 84 -17.34 6.87 7.12
CA GLN A 84 -16.70 7.54 8.27
C GLN A 84 -16.85 6.72 9.57
N GLY A 85 -18.03 6.13 9.83
CA GLY A 85 -18.23 5.30 11.01
C GLY A 85 -17.37 4.03 11.02
N ASN A 86 -17.10 3.43 9.85
CA ASN A 86 -16.19 2.29 9.77
C ASN A 86 -14.75 2.69 10.07
N TYR A 87 -14.34 3.87 9.59
CA TYR A 87 -13.02 4.42 9.87
C TYR A 87 -12.84 4.70 11.36
N GLU A 88 -13.81 5.36 11.99
CA GLU A 88 -13.80 5.63 13.43
C GLU A 88 -13.69 4.31 14.24
N GLU A 89 -14.52 3.31 13.91
CA GLU A 89 -14.48 1.99 14.57
C GLU A 89 -13.13 1.27 14.39
N MET A 90 -12.59 1.25 13.16
CA MET A 90 -11.32 0.58 12.85
C MET A 90 -10.14 1.26 13.53
N TYR A 91 -10.07 2.59 13.48
CA TYR A 91 -8.96 3.34 14.07
C TYR A 91 -9.08 3.44 15.58
N ASP A 92 -10.26 3.35 16.19
CA ASP A 92 -10.39 3.26 17.66
C ASP A 92 -10.08 1.86 18.21
N ASN A 93 -10.01 0.84 17.36
CA ASN A 93 -9.61 -0.50 17.75
C ASN A 93 -8.12 -0.58 18.13
N ALA A 94 -7.85 -0.87 19.42
CA ALA A 94 -6.49 -0.99 19.94
C ALA A 94 -5.68 -2.12 19.29
N GLY A 95 -6.32 -3.26 18.97
CA GLY A 95 -5.67 -4.39 18.32
C GLY A 95 -5.17 -4.06 16.92
N VAL A 96 -5.97 -3.33 16.13
CA VAL A 96 -5.56 -2.84 14.80
C VAL A 96 -4.34 -1.92 14.89
N LYS A 97 -4.37 -0.98 15.84
CA LYS A 97 -3.24 -0.07 16.09
C LYS A 97 -1.97 -0.85 16.44
N ASP A 98 -2.07 -1.86 17.30
CA ASP A 98 -0.92 -2.65 17.72
C ASP A 98 -0.38 -3.54 16.59
N ILE A 99 -1.27 -4.03 15.71
CA ILE A 99 -0.85 -4.73 14.48
C ILE A 99 0.00 -3.84 13.60
N LEU A 100 -0.51 -2.66 13.28
CA LEU A 100 0.16 -1.74 12.37
C LEU A 100 1.45 -1.21 12.98
N LYS A 101 1.49 -0.90 14.29
CA LYS A 101 2.72 -0.54 15.00
C LYS A 101 3.78 -1.62 14.89
N SER A 102 3.41 -2.89 15.08
CA SER A 102 4.38 -3.98 15.06
C SER A 102 4.95 -4.21 13.66
N ILE A 103 4.14 -4.09 12.60
CA ILE A 103 4.62 -4.23 11.23
C ILE A 103 5.50 -3.03 10.84
N MET A 104 5.05 -1.80 11.10
CA MET A 104 5.80 -0.57 10.76
C MET A 104 7.06 -0.39 11.61
N GLY A 105 7.05 -0.82 12.88
CA GLY A 105 8.20 -0.73 13.78
C GLY A 105 9.36 -1.67 13.44
N ASN A 106 9.08 -2.76 12.72
CA ASN A 106 10.08 -3.77 12.40
C ASN A 106 10.53 -3.75 10.94
N LYS A 107 9.90 -2.95 10.06
CA LYS A 107 10.12 -2.97 8.61
C LYS A 107 10.09 -1.57 8.03
N LYS A 108 10.90 -1.32 6.99
CA LYS A 108 10.77 -0.11 6.18
C LYS A 108 9.70 -0.32 5.11
N PHE A 109 8.79 0.63 4.97
CA PHE A 109 7.73 0.59 3.96
C PHE A 109 8.19 1.33 2.70
N LEU A 110 7.70 0.86 1.56
CA LEU A 110 7.75 1.53 0.27
C LEU A 110 6.30 1.75 -0.19
N PHE A 111 5.85 3.00 -0.18
CA PHE A 111 4.53 3.41 -0.65
C PHE A 111 4.56 3.61 -2.17
N ILE A 112 3.60 3.00 -2.88
CA ILE A 112 3.48 3.05 -4.34
C ILE A 112 2.03 3.36 -4.70
N GLY A 113 1.80 4.33 -5.59
CA GLY A 113 0.45 4.74 -5.99
C GLY A 113 -0.37 5.36 -4.85
N PHE A 114 0.32 5.90 -3.84
CA PHE A 114 -0.29 6.48 -2.65
C PHE A 114 -0.07 7.98 -2.66
N SER A 115 -1.15 8.77 -2.63
CA SER A 115 -1.05 10.24 -2.62
C SER A 115 -0.94 10.82 -1.21
N PHE A 116 -0.96 9.98 -0.17
CA PHE A 116 -0.91 10.39 1.24
C PHE A 116 -2.03 11.37 1.67
N ASN A 117 -3.15 11.37 0.94
CA ASN A 117 -4.31 12.24 1.18
C ASN A 117 -5.43 11.59 2.02
N ASP A 118 -5.33 10.30 2.31
CA ASP A 118 -6.25 9.64 3.25
C ASP A 118 -5.93 10.14 4.67
N GLU A 119 -6.74 11.05 5.18
CA GLU A 119 -6.52 11.71 6.48
C GLU A 119 -6.48 10.70 7.63
N TYR A 120 -7.28 9.63 7.56
CA TYR A 120 -7.32 8.63 8.62
C TYR A 120 -6.06 7.76 8.61
N PHE A 121 -5.61 7.33 7.43
CA PHE A 121 -4.34 6.60 7.31
C PHE A 121 -3.18 7.48 7.73
N LYS A 122 -3.16 8.75 7.30
CA LYS A 122 -2.13 9.73 7.66
C LYS A 122 -2.04 9.92 9.17
N ASP A 123 -3.17 10.16 9.84
CA ASP A 123 -3.23 10.30 11.31
C ASP A 123 -2.74 9.04 12.03
N LEU A 124 -3.15 7.85 11.59
CA LEU A 124 -2.63 6.61 12.18
C LEU A 124 -1.12 6.47 11.98
N TYR A 125 -0.66 6.64 10.75
CA TYR A 125 0.74 6.52 10.40
C TYR A 125 1.61 7.48 11.24
N GLU A 126 1.21 8.75 11.35
CA GLU A 126 1.93 9.74 12.15
C GLU A 126 1.95 9.37 13.63
N LYS A 127 0.83 8.90 14.18
CA LYS A 127 0.76 8.41 15.57
C LYS A 127 1.70 7.24 15.80
N ILE A 128 1.84 6.34 14.83
CA ILE A 128 2.75 5.21 14.93
C ILE A 128 4.19 5.74 14.89
N ILE A 129 4.58 6.43 13.81
CA ILE A 129 5.96 6.89 13.60
C ILE A 129 6.47 7.82 14.69
N LYS A 130 5.61 8.69 15.24
CA LYS A 130 5.99 9.55 16.37
C LYS A 130 6.44 8.75 17.60
N ASN A 131 5.91 7.53 17.79
CA ASN A 131 6.23 6.69 18.94
C ASN A 131 7.42 5.75 18.70
N ILE A 132 7.53 5.20 17.48
CA ILE A 132 8.56 4.19 17.15
C ILE A 132 9.78 4.77 16.43
N GLY A 133 9.66 5.96 15.83
CA GLY A 133 10.64 6.53 14.92
C GLY A 133 10.75 5.75 13.61
N GLY A 134 11.76 6.10 12.81
CA GLY A 134 12.04 5.46 11.53
C GLY A 134 11.64 6.32 10.33
N GLU A 135 12.14 5.90 9.17
CA GLU A 135 11.87 6.53 7.88
C GLU A 135 11.35 5.48 6.90
N HIS A 136 10.39 5.89 6.09
CA HIS A 136 9.79 5.07 5.04
C HIS A 136 9.95 5.76 3.68
N TYR A 137 9.74 5.04 2.59
CA TYR A 137 9.95 5.55 1.24
C TYR A 137 8.63 5.68 0.50
N ILE A 138 8.50 6.64 -0.40
CA ILE A 138 7.32 6.83 -1.24
C ILE A 138 7.71 7.16 -2.67
N ILE A 139 7.11 6.50 -3.66
CA ILE A 139 7.34 6.81 -5.07
C ILE A 139 6.30 7.83 -5.54
N THR A 140 6.77 9.01 -5.98
CA THR A 140 5.90 10.12 -6.38
C THR A 140 6.21 10.58 -7.82
N PRO A 141 5.22 10.61 -8.73
CA PRO A 141 5.42 11.13 -10.07
C PRO A 141 5.49 12.67 -10.07
N ASN A 142 6.38 13.23 -10.88
CA ASN A 142 6.54 14.67 -11.10
C ASN A 142 6.65 15.48 -9.79
N LEU A 143 7.37 14.91 -8.82
CA LEU A 143 7.52 15.42 -7.45
C LEU A 143 7.95 16.89 -7.43
N HIS A 144 7.12 17.74 -6.81
CA HIS A 144 7.43 19.15 -6.60
C HIS A 144 8.19 19.38 -5.28
N VAL A 145 9.01 20.43 -5.20
CA VAL A 145 9.83 20.71 -3.99
C VAL A 145 8.99 20.84 -2.71
N PHE A 146 7.85 21.55 -2.77
CA PHE A 146 6.95 21.69 -1.62
C PHE A 146 6.32 20.36 -1.18
N GLU A 147 6.00 19.48 -2.12
CA GLU A 147 5.50 18.14 -1.80
C GLU A 147 6.61 17.29 -1.19
N SER A 148 7.84 17.40 -1.70
CA SER A 148 9.01 16.73 -1.11
C SER A 148 9.26 17.19 0.33
N GLU A 149 9.09 18.47 0.62
CA GLU A 149 9.23 19.03 1.98
C GLU A 149 8.11 18.53 2.90
N ASP A 150 6.85 18.52 2.45
CA ASP A 150 5.72 17.99 3.20
C ASP A 150 5.92 16.50 3.55
N LEU A 151 6.24 15.66 2.56
CA LEU A 151 6.52 14.24 2.77
C LEU A 151 7.66 14.03 3.78
N SER A 152 8.72 14.84 3.70
CA SER A 152 9.85 14.76 4.63
C SER A 152 9.45 15.08 6.07
N GLN A 153 8.53 16.02 6.29
CA GLN A 153 7.99 16.31 7.63
C GLN A 153 7.21 15.11 8.21
N HIS A 154 6.66 14.26 7.35
CA HIS A 154 5.98 13.02 7.71
C HIS A 154 6.92 11.81 7.74
N HIS A 155 8.24 11.99 7.83
CA HIS A 155 9.23 10.88 7.86
C HIS A 155 9.16 9.97 6.62
N LEU A 156 8.71 10.52 5.50
CA LEU A 156 8.72 9.86 4.20
C LEU A 156 9.87 10.43 3.37
N ILE A 157 10.72 9.54 2.87
CA ILE A 157 11.78 9.85 1.91
C ILE A 157 11.19 9.66 0.51
N PRO A 158 10.94 10.74 -0.24
CA PRO A 158 10.35 10.62 -1.56
C PRO A 158 11.37 10.17 -2.60
N ILE A 159 10.92 9.29 -3.49
CA ILE A 159 11.61 8.84 -4.69
C ILE A 159 10.83 9.41 -5.87
N GLY A 160 11.31 10.53 -6.39
CA GLY A 160 10.70 11.20 -7.53
C GLY A 160 10.90 10.42 -8.83
N ILE A 161 9.84 10.27 -9.62
CA ILE A 161 9.92 9.74 -11.00
C ILE A 161 9.36 10.76 -11.98
N ASN A 162 9.96 10.86 -13.17
CA ASN A 162 9.47 11.73 -14.22
C ASN A 162 8.50 10.94 -15.11
N VAL A 163 7.29 11.47 -15.28
CA VAL A 163 6.22 10.84 -16.04
C VAL A 163 5.65 11.89 -16.99
N LYS A 164 5.48 11.53 -18.26
CA LYS A 164 4.80 12.41 -19.21
C LYS A 164 3.40 12.76 -18.72
N GLU A 165 3.02 14.01 -18.89
CA GLU A 165 1.69 14.50 -18.55
C GLU A 165 1.13 15.37 -19.68
N ASP A 166 -0.19 15.31 -19.86
CA ASP A 166 -0.93 16.20 -20.74
C ASP A 166 -2.12 16.79 -19.96
N ASN A 167 -2.18 18.12 -19.86
CA ASN A 167 -3.19 18.86 -19.10
C ASN A 167 -3.39 18.36 -17.66
N GLY A 168 -2.29 17.99 -16.98
CA GLY A 168 -2.31 17.48 -15.60
C GLY A 168 -2.72 16.01 -15.45
N VAL A 169 -2.96 15.30 -16.56
CA VAL A 169 -3.21 13.86 -16.57
C VAL A 169 -1.92 13.13 -16.92
N LEU A 170 -1.48 12.23 -16.03
CA LEU A 170 -0.28 11.41 -16.24
C LEU A 170 -0.52 10.37 -17.33
N ASP A 171 0.46 10.19 -18.22
CA ASP A 171 0.49 9.10 -19.19
C ASP A 171 0.64 7.76 -18.45
N THR A 172 -0.39 6.92 -18.55
CA THR A 172 -0.43 5.65 -17.80
C THR A 172 0.68 4.68 -18.19
N GLN A 173 1.06 4.62 -19.48
CA GLN A 173 2.08 3.68 -19.93
C GLN A 173 3.47 4.12 -19.48
N ASP A 174 3.75 5.42 -19.57
CA ASP A 174 4.98 6.02 -19.08
C ASP A 174 5.07 5.88 -17.55
N TYR A 175 3.95 6.04 -16.83
CA TYR A 175 3.90 5.86 -15.38
C TYR A 175 4.21 4.42 -14.96
N VAL A 176 3.58 3.44 -15.62
CA VAL A 176 3.88 2.01 -15.39
C VAL A 176 5.35 1.71 -15.65
N LYS A 177 5.91 2.21 -16.75
CA LYS A 177 7.32 2.02 -17.09
C LYS A 177 8.26 2.67 -16.08
N ALA A 178 7.95 3.88 -15.61
CA ALA A 178 8.75 4.59 -14.63
C ALA A 178 8.78 3.83 -13.29
N ILE A 179 7.63 3.34 -12.81
CA ILE A 179 7.57 2.51 -11.60
C ILE A 179 8.40 1.23 -11.79
N LYS A 180 8.19 0.48 -12.88
CA LYS A 180 8.96 -0.74 -13.18
C LYS A 180 10.47 -0.49 -13.13
N THR A 181 10.92 0.60 -13.74
CA THR A 181 12.34 0.99 -13.76
C THR A 181 12.88 1.20 -12.35
N VAL A 182 12.13 1.86 -11.46
CA VAL A 182 12.54 2.02 -10.05
C VAL A 182 12.59 0.67 -9.34
N LEU A 183 11.56 -0.16 -9.49
CA LEU A 183 11.47 -1.46 -8.81
C LEU A 183 12.59 -2.41 -9.23
N GLU A 184 12.99 -2.41 -10.50
CA GLU A 184 14.12 -3.21 -11.00
C GLU A 184 15.46 -2.83 -10.36
N GLN A 185 15.64 -1.58 -9.91
CA GLN A 185 16.86 -1.15 -9.22
C GLN A 185 16.88 -1.55 -7.73
N LEU A 186 15.78 -2.07 -7.21
CA LEU A 186 15.65 -2.51 -5.81
C LEU A 186 15.87 -4.03 -5.63
N LEU A 187 15.98 -4.77 -6.73
CA LEU A 187 16.24 -6.22 -6.78
C LEU A 187 17.74 -6.53 -6.81
#